data_AF-A0A383CY41-F1
#
_entry.id   AF-A0A383CY41-F1
#
_cell.length_a   1.000
_cell.length_b   1.000
_cell.length_c   1.000
_cell.angle_alpha   90.00
_cell.angle_beta   90.00
_cell.angle_gamma   90.00
#
_symmetry.space_group_name_H-M   'P 1'
#
loop_
_entity.id
_entity.type
_entity.pdbx_description
1 polymer ?
#
loop_
_entity_poly.entity_id
_entity_poly.type
_entity_poly.pdbx_seq_one_letter_code
_entity_poly.pdbx_strand_id
1 'polypeptide(L)'
;MFPDWETLPYDSFSPHQDIVSQRLETLFRFTQQGEGIFIVPVNTLMQRLAPTDYLAKYLLMLNKGDTLDRDQFRRNLEQAGYLHVSQVMSHSEFSVRGSIIDLFPMGSDQPFRIDLFDDEIDSIRYFDTETQRSGEAVNEISLLPAREFPTDKEAITLFRQQFLEKFDANNASESVFFQVSKGTMPSGVEYYLPLFFEKTATLFDYLHPKSLLLLHGDVQDASEFFWADVQERYEQYR
;
A
#
# COMPACT_ATOMS: atom_id res chain seq x y z
N MET A 1 5.59 -1.07 -15.56
CA MET A 1 4.66 -2.23 -15.49
C MET A 1 3.80 -2.00 -14.26
N PHE A 2 2.50 -2.32 -14.30
CA PHE A 2 1.69 -2.40 -13.08
C PHE A 2 1.66 -3.88 -12.65
N PRO A 3 2.35 -4.26 -11.57
CA PRO A 3 2.57 -5.67 -11.27
C PRO A 3 1.32 -6.30 -10.64
N ASP A 4 1.15 -7.59 -10.87
CA ASP A 4 0.15 -8.42 -10.21
C ASP A 4 0.51 -8.64 -8.73
N TRP A 5 -0.44 -9.04 -7.90
CA TRP A 5 -0.13 -9.42 -6.51
C TRP A 5 0.71 -10.71 -6.41
N GLU A 6 0.79 -11.50 -7.48
CA GLU A 6 1.46 -12.81 -7.51
C GLU A 6 0.90 -13.77 -6.46
N THR A 7 -0.36 -13.57 -6.07
CA THR A 7 -1.15 -14.47 -5.23
C THR A 7 -2.38 -14.92 -6.01
N LEU A 8 -2.91 -16.09 -5.65
CA LEU A 8 -4.09 -16.62 -6.33
C LEU A 8 -5.36 -15.97 -5.80
N PRO A 9 -6.44 -15.81 -6.60
CA PRO A 9 -7.70 -15.29 -6.08
C PRO A 9 -8.14 -16.02 -4.80
N TYR A 10 -8.42 -15.23 -3.76
CA TYR A 10 -8.80 -15.71 -2.42
C TYR A 10 -7.68 -16.45 -1.65
N ASP A 11 -6.41 -16.19 -1.96
CA ASP A 11 -5.29 -16.80 -1.25
C ASP A 11 -5.27 -16.45 0.25
N SER A 12 -4.63 -17.33 1.01
CA SER A 12 -4.29 -17.12 2.41
C SER A 12 -2.96 -16.36 2.60
N PHE A 13 -2.23 -16.11 1.51
CA PHE A 13 -1.00 -15.32 1.50
C PHE A 13 -1.27 -13.88 1.09
N SER A 14 -0.57 -12.94 1.74
CA SER A 14 -0.51 -11.55 1.28
C SER A 14 0.56 -11.38 0.19
N PRO A 15 0.39 -10.43 -0.74
CA PRO A 15 1.43 -10.08 -1.70
C PRO A 15 2.71 -9.64 -0.98
N HIS A 16 3.85 -9.86 -1.63
CA HIS A 16 5.15 -9.40 -1.12
C HIS A 16 5.19 -7.87 -1.01
N GLN A 17 5.90 -7.34 -0.01
CA GLN A 17 5.94 -5.89 0.24
C GLN A 17 6.52 -5.10 -0.95
N ASP A 18 7.55 -5.64 -1.62
CA ASP A 18 8.12 -5.03 -2.82
C ASP A 18 7.10 -4.88 -3.96
N ILE A 19 6.21 -5.87 -4.11
CA ILE A 19 5.11 -5.82 -5.10
C ILE A 19 4.14 -4.70 -4.71
N VAL A 20 3.71 -4.65 -3.45
CA VAL A 20 2.80 -3.60 -2.95
C VAL A 20 3.43 -2.21 -3.13
N SER A 21 4.73 -2.07 -2.82
CA SER A 21 5.51 -0.85 -3.02
C SER A 21 5.48 -0.38 -4.47
N GLN A 22 5.81 -1.28 -5.41
CA GLN A 22 5.81 -0.99 -6.85
C GLN A 22 4.40 -0.66 -7.38
N ARG A 23 3.37 -1.33 -6.87
CA ARG A 23 1.97 -1.05 -7.22
C ARG A 23 1.56 0.34 -6.79
N LEU A 24 1.79 0.69 -5.53
CA LEU A 24 1.46 2.01 -4.98
C LEU A 24 2.20 3.12 -5.73
N GLU A 25 3.49 2.91 -6.03
CA GLU A 25 4.27 3.83 -6.83
C GLU A 25 3.67 4.03 -8.23
N THR A 26 3.31 2.93 -8.90
CA THR A 26 2.73 2.97 -10.24
C THR A 26 1.37 3.67 -10.23
N LEU A 27 0.53 3.40 -9.22
CA LEU A 27 -0.76 4.08 -9.03
C LEU A 27 -0.57 5.57 -8.75
N PHE A 28 0.42 5.94 -7.95
CA PHE A 28 0.77 7.33 -7.73
C PHE A 28 1.24 8.00 -9.03
N ARG A 29 2.09 7.35 -9.82
CA ARG A 29 2.53 7.87 -11.12
C ARG A 29 1.36 8.06 -12.09
N PHE A 30 0.31 7.23 -12.06
CA PHE A 30 -0.88 7.42 -12.88
C PHE A 30 -1.65 8.71 -12.57
N THR A 31 -1.62 9.18 -11.31
CA THR A 31 -2.31 10.41 -10.92
C THR A 31 -1.51 11.68 -11.24
N GLN A 32 -0.23 11.54 -11.55
CA GLN A 32 0.64 12.65 -11.87
C GLN A 32 0.58 13.04 -13.35
N GLN A 33 0.92 14.30 -13.63
CA GLN A 33 1.09 14.77 -15.00
C GLN A 33 2.37 14.16 -15.60
N GLY A 34 2.25 13.52 -16.76
CA GLY A 34 3.40 12.97 -17.46
C GLY A 34 3.03 12.16 -18.69
N GLU A 35 4.07 11.75 -19.41
CA GLU A 35 3.98 10.82 -20.54
C GLU A 35 4.68 9.52 -20.14
N GLY A 36 4.06 8.38 -20.44
CA GLY A 36 4.61 7.09 -20.10
C GLY A 36 3.85 5.95 -20.75
N ILE A 37 4.51 4.79 -20.85
CA ILE A 37 3.90 3.55 -21.30
C ILE A 37 3.80 2.63 -20.09
N PHE A 38 2.58 2.20 -19.79
CA PHE A 38 2.31 1.23 -18.73
C PHE A 38 1.81 -0.06 -19.36
N ILE A 39 2.41 -1.16 -18.93
CA ILE A 39 2.01 -2.51 -19.33
C ILE A 39 1.28 -3.12 -18.14
N VAL A 40 0.08 -3.63 -18.39
CA VAL A 40 -0.82 -4.19 -17.36
C VAL A 40 -1.38 -5.52 -17.86
N PRO A 41 -1.13 -6.63 -17.14
CA PRO A 41 -1.78 -7.90 -17.42
C PRO A 41 -3.30 -7.81 -17.25
N VAL A 42 -4.06 -8.58 -18.04
CA VAL A 42 -5.53 -8.51 -18.02
C VAL A 42 -6.15 -8.91 -16.68
N ASN A 43 -5.58 -9.90 -16.01
CA ASN A 43 -5.98 -10.32 -14.66
C ASN A 43 -5.83 -9.17 -13.65
N THR A 44 -4.71 -8.45 -13.70
CA THR A 44 -4.45 -7.29 -12.84
C THR A 44 -5.36 -6.10 -13.20
N LEU A 45 -5.65 -5.91 -14.50
CA LEU A 45 -6.59 -4.87 -14.96
C LEU A 45 -8.02 -5.08 -14.44
N MET A 46 -8.45 -6.34 -14.30
CA MET A 46 -9.78 -6.72 -13.82
C MET A 46 -9.95 -6.56 -12.31
N GLN A 47 -8.87 -6.37 -11.58
CA GLN A 47 -8.87 -6.23 -10.12
C GLN A 47 -9.44 -4.87 -9.69
N ARG A 48 -10.23 -4.86 -8.60
CA ARG A 48 -10.66 -3.62 -7.93
C ARG A 48 -9.51 -3.03 -7.11
N LEU A 49 -9.42 -1.71 -7.11
CA LEU A 49 -8.36 -0.95 -6.46
C LEU A 49 -8.93 -0.03 -5.38
N ALA A 50 -8.03 0.52 -4.56
CA ALA A 50 -8.35 1.65 -3.70
C ALA A 50 -8.92 2.83 -4.51
N PRO A 51 -9.75 3.68 -3.92
CA PRO A 51 -10.12 4.98 -4.49
C PRO A 51 -8.90 5.84 -4.84
N THR A 52 -9.01 6.67 -5.88
CA THR A 52 -7.91 7.53 -6.35
C THR A 52 -7.47 8.57 -5.30
N ASP A 53 -8.38 8.99 -4.42
CA ASP A 53 -8.12 9.92 -3.31
C ASP A 53 -7.44 9.26 -2.10
N TYR A 54 -7.44 7.91 -2.02
CA TYR A 54 -6.78 7.18 -0.95
C TYR A 54 -5.28 7.48 -0.88
N LEU A 55 -4.58 7.44 -2.03
CA LEU A 55 -3.13 7.70 -2.05
C LEU A 55 -2.82 9.12 -1.61
N ALA A 56 -3.57 10.11 -2.09
CA ALA A 56 -3.38 11.51 -1.74
C ALA A 56 -3.64 11.77 -0.24
N LYS A 57 -4.57 11.04 0.38
CA LYS A 57 -4.89 11.16 1.81
C LYS A 57 -3.72 10.78 2.72
N TYR A 58 -2.95 9.76 2.34
CA TYR A 58 -1.83 9.25 3.15
C TYR A 58 -0.45 9.59 2.58
N LEU A 59 -0.38 10.41 1.54
CA LEU A 59 0.86 10.93 1.01
C LEU A 59 1.49 11.89 2.03
N LEU A 60 2.68 11.55 2.50
CA LEU A 60 3.50 12.44 3.31
C LEU A 60 4.69 12.91 2.48
N MET A 61 4.95 14.21 2.47
CA MET A 61 6.12 14.80 1.82
C MET A 61 6.98 15.45 2.90
N LEU A 62 8.29 15.20 2.84
CA LEU A 62 9.26 15.77 3.77
C LEU A 62 10.40 16.38 3.00
N ASN A 63 10.78 17.59 3.38
CA ASN A 63 11.90 18.32 2.82
C ASN A 63 12.92 18.60 3.91
N LYS A 64 14.18 18.72 3.50
CA LYS A 64 15.21 19.29 4.36
C LYS A 64 14.80 20.70 4.79
N GLY A 65 14.93 20.98 6.09
CA GLY A 65 14.53 22.24 6.72
C GLY A 65 13.08 22.31 7.17
N ASP A 66 12.27 21.27 6.90
CA ASP A 66 10.91 21.21 7.44
C ASP A 66 10.95 21.02 8.96
N THR A 67 10.02 21.67 9.68
CA THR A 67 9.76 21.37 11.09
C THR A 67 8.94 20.09 11.21
N LEU A 68 9.42 19.14 11.99
CA LEU A 68 8.83 17.82 12.18
C LEU A 68 8.61 17.52 13.67
N ASP A 69 7.34 17.51 14.10
CA ASP A 69 6.96 16.92 15.38
C ASP A 69 7.06 15.39 15.26
N ARG A 70 8.07 14.83 15.90
CA ARG A 70 8.39 13.40 15.87
C ARG A 70 7.25 12.51 16.36
N ASP A 71 6.52 12.92 17.41
CA ASP A 71 5.44 12.11 17.97
C ASP A 71 4.22 12.16 17.05
N GLN A 72 3.94 13.30 16.42
CA GLN A 72 2.89 13.40 15.41
C GLN A 72 3.27 12.63 14.14
N PHE A 73 4.52 12.73 13.68
CA PHE A 73 5.01 12.00 12.52
C PHE A 73 4.93 10.49 12.74
N ARG A 74 5.33 9.99 13.92
CA ARG A 74 5.13 8.58 14.30
C ARG A 74 3.66 8.17 14.17
N ARG A 75 2.74 8.95 14.75
CA ARG A 75 1.30 8.65 14.67
C ARG A 75 0.79 8.62 13.23
N ASN A 76 1.27 9.55 12.38
CA ASN A 76 0.90 9.58 10.97
C ASN A 76 1.40 8.33 10.23
N LEU A 77 2.63 7.88 10.50
CA LEU A 77 3.19 6.64 9.95
C LEU A 77 2.38 5.42 10.39
N GLU A 78 2.07 5.30 11.68
CA GLU A 78 1.22 4.23 12.22
C GLU A 78 -0.18 4.21 11.58
N GLN A 79 -0.79 5.38 11.38
CA GLN A 79 -2.08 5.52 10.68
C GLN A 79 -2.00 5.16 9.20
N ALA A 80 -0.86 5.46 8.56
CA ALA A 80 -0.57 5.03 7.19
C ALA A 80 -0.21 3.53 7.09
N GLY A 81 -0.17 2.80 8.22
CA GLY A 81 0.03 1.36 8.28
C GLY A 81 1.49 0.92 8.43
N TYR A 82 2.42 1.84 8.69
CA TYR A 82 3.82 1.53 8.90
C TYR A 82 4.06 0.86 10.26
N LEU A 83 5.02 -0.06 10.30
CA LEU A 83 5.41 -0.83 11.48
C LEU A 83 6.58 -0.16 12.19
N HIS A 84 6.39 0.17 13.47
CA HIS A 84 7.47 0.64 14.32
C HIS A 84 8.34 -0.53 14.78
N VAL A 85 9.58 -0.57 14.30
CA VAL A 85 10.55 -1.63 14.56
C VAL A 85 11.81 -1.07 15.22
N SER A 86 12.63 -1.96 15.78
CA SER A 86 13.93 -1.57 16.37
C SER A 86 15.00 -1.26 15.32
N GLN A 87 14.91 -1.92 14.17
CA GLN A 87 15.82 -1.78 13.03
C GLN A 87 15.02 -1.99 11.75
N VAL A 88 15.14 -1.05 10.82
CA VAL A 88 14.46 -1.08 9.52
C VAL A 88 15.22 -1.99 8.57
N MET A 89 14.51 -2.96 8.00
CA MET A 89 15.02 -3.97 7.08
C MET A 89 14.24 -4.02 5.76
N SER A 90 12.92 -3.77 5.77
CA SER A 90 12.07 -3.84 4.57
C SER A 90 11.09 -2.67 4.47
N HIS A 91 10.41 -2.53 3.32
CA HIS A 91 9.36 -1.52 3.12
C HIS A 91 8.30 -1.57 4.21
N SER A 92 7.62 -0.43 4.43
CA SER A 92 6.63 -0.22 5.50
C SER A 92 7.15 -0.24 6.92
N GLU A 93 8.46 -0.31 7.13
CA GLU A 93 9.07 -0.24 8.45
C GLU A 93 9.63 1.15 8.75
N PHE A 94 9.60 1.53 10.02
CA PHE A 94 10.32 2.69 10.52
C PHE A 94 10.84 2.47 11.94
N SER A 95 11.87 3.22 12.33
CA SER A 95 12.41 3.24 13.68
C SER A 95 12.69 4.68 14.12
N VAL A 96 12.56 4.95 15.42
CA VAL A 96 12.83 6.26 15.99
C VAL A 96 13.85 6.12 17.13
N ARG A 97 15.01 6.76 16.97
CA ARG A 97 16.16 6.67 17.89
C ARG A 97 16.73 8.06 18.17
N GLY A 98 16.20 8.73 19.19
CA GLY A 98 16.61 10.10 19.52
C GLY A 98 16.24 11.07 18.39
N SER A 99 17.23 11.75 17.81
CA SER A 99 17.03 12.63 16.65
C SER A 99 16.92 11.88 15.31
N ILE A 100 17.21 10.57 15.30
CA ILE A 100 17.27 9.79 14.08
C ILE A 100 15.94 9.07 13.84
N ILE A 101 15.42 9.19 12.63
CA ILE A 101 14.30 8.40 12.14
C ILE A 101 14.78 7.62 10.91
N ASP A 102 14.77 6.31 10.99
CA ASP A 102 14.97 5.45 9.81
C ASP A 102 13.61 5.03 9.29
N LEU A 103 13.40 5.05 7.98
CA LEU A 103 12.15 4.62 7.37
C LEU A 103 12.38 4.02 5.99
N PHE A 104 11.61 3.00 5.64
CA PHE A 104 11.60 2.44 4.29
C PHE A 104 10.23 2.66 3.66
N PRO A 105 10.06 3.72 2.85
CA PRO A 105 8.75 4.11 2.38
C PRO A 105 8.30 3.23 1.22
N MET A 106 7.00 2.95 1.17
CA MET A 106 6.37 2.41 -0.03
C MET A 106 6.56 3.39 -1.20
N GLY A 107 6.89 2.84 -2.37
CA GLY A 107 7.19 3.57 -3.59
C GLY A 107 8.61 4.13 -3.70
N SER A 108 9.54 3.71 -2.83
CA SER A 108 10.98 3.96 -2.98
C SER A 108 11.74 2.64 -3.09
N ASP A 109 12.80 2.60 -3.89
CA ASP A 109 13.71 1.44 -3.97
C ASP A 109 14.70 1.38 -2.79
N GLN A 110 14.88 2.47 -2.06
CA GLN A 110 15.86 2.59 -0.98
C GLN A 110 15.25 3.24 0.28
N PRO A 111 15.74 2.87 1.47
CA PRO A 111 15.27 3.47 2.71
C PRO A 111 16.01 4.78 3.01
N PHE A 112 15.45 5.57 3.91
CA PHE A 112 15.96 6.88 4.29
C PHE A 112 16.23 6.98 5.78
N ARG A 113 17.30 7.67 6.11
CA ARG A 113 17.63 8.16 7.45
C ARG A 113 17.42 9.66 7.48
N ILE A 114 16.54 10.10 8.36
CA ILE A 114 16.27 11.49 8.68
C ILE A 114 16.99 11.80 9.99
N ASP A 115 17.81 12.86 9.98
CA ASP A 115 18.44 13.40 11.18
C ASP A 115 17.81 14.74 11.53
N LEU A 116 17.39 14.88 12.79
CA LEU A 116 16.74 16.08 13.31
C LEU A 116 17.71 16.92 14.14
N PHE A 117 17.69 18.23 13.97
CA PHE A 117 18.27 19.17 14.91
C PHE A 117 17.13 19.89 15.64
N ASP A 118 16.96 19.60 16.93
CA ASP A 118 15.74 19.90 17.68
C ASP A 118 14.48 19.35 17.00
N ASP A 119 13.67 20.20 16.38
CA ASP A 119 12.46 19.85 15.62
C ASP A 119 12.59 20.11 14.12
N GLU A 120 13.78 20.46 13.61
CA GLU A 120 14.02 20.71 12.18
C GLU A 120 14.72 19.51 11.51
N ILE A 121 14.32 19.17 10.28
CA ILE A 121 15.01 18.17 9.46
C ILE A 121 16.36 18.73 8.98
N ASP A 122 17.46 18.36 9.64
CA ASP A 122 18.82 18.78 9.27
C ASP A 122 19.31 18.06 8.01
N SER A 123 19.07 16.75 7.92
CA SER A 123 19.41 15.99 6.71
C SER A 123 18.51 14.78 6.47
N ILE A 124 18.32 14.48 5.19
CA ILE A 124 17.70 13.23 4.73
C ILE A 124 18.73 12.52 3.85
N ARG A 125 18.99 11.25 4.14
CA ARG A 125 20.01 10.46 3.43
C ARG A 125 19.46 9.09 3.11
N TYR A 126 19.89 8.50 2.01
CA TYR A 126 19.76 7.06 1.85
C TYR A 126 20.55 6.33 2.94
N PHE A 127 20.17 5.11 3.28
CA PHE A 127 21.04 4.23 4.05
C PHE A 127 20.92 2.78 3.58
N ASP A 128 21.89 1.97 3.96
CA ASP A 128 21.93 0.55 3.63
C ASP A 128 21.38 -0.27 4.81
N THR A 129 20.35 -1.10 4.58
CA THR A 129 19.65 -1.85 5.64
C THR A 129 20.52 -2.92 6.31
N GLU A 130 21.51 -3.48 5.61
CA GLU A 130 22.39 -4.51 6.15
C GLU A 130 23.49 -3.92 7.03
N THR A 131 24.16 -2.88 6.55
CA THR A 131 25.30 -2.23 7.21
C THR A 131 24.88 -1.09 8.14
N GLN A 132 23.63 -0.62 8.04
CA GLN A 132 23.05 0.48 8.79
C GLN A 132 23.81 1.82 8.61
N ARG A 133 24.51 1.96 7.49
CA ARG A 133 25.33 3.14 7.17
C ARG A 133 24.60 4.08 6.23
N SER A 134 24.66 5.38 6.55
CA SER A 134 24.13 6.43 5.67
C SER A 134 24.97 6.57 4.40
N GLY A 135 24.29 6.84 3.30
CA GLY A 135 24.87 7.13 1.99
C GLY A 135 24.64 8.58 1.58
N GLU A 136 24.27 8.76 0.32
CA GLU A 136 24.07 10.07 -0.31
C GLU A 136 22.88 10.81 0.29
N ALA A 137 22.98 12.15 0.32
CA ALA A 137 21.93 13.02 0.82
C ALA A 137 20.93 13.38 -0.27
N VAL A 138 19.68 13.53 0.12
CA VAL A 138 18.58 14.01 -0.72
C VAL A 138 17.89 15.20 -0.04
N ASN A 139 17.22 16.03 -0.85
CA ASN A 139 16.55 17.23 -0.33
C ASN A 139 15.10 16.97 0.06
N GLU A 140 14.45 15.97 -0.55
CA GLU A 140 13.04 15.69 -0.37
C GLU A 140 12.78 14.19 -0.49
N ILE A 141 11.74 13.73 0.20
CA ILE A 141 11.19 12.37 0.08
C ILE A 141 9.67 12.43 0.11
N SER A 142 9.04 11.45 -0.54
CA SER A 142 7.60 11.19 -0.43
C SER A 142 7.37 9.80 0.13
N LEU A 143 6.35 9.66 0.97
CA LEU A 143 5.94 8.40 1.58
C LEU A 143 4.51 8.09 1.15
N LEU A 144 4.33 6.94 0.51
CA LEU A 144 3.01 6.37 0.22
C LEU A 144 2.51 5.56 1.43
N PRO A 145 1.20 5.28 1.54
CA PRO A 145 0.68 4.38 2.58
C PRO A 145 1.37 3.01 2.53
N ALA A 146 1.42 2.31 3.66
CA ALA A 146 2.06 0.99 3.76
C ALA A 146 1.26 -0.12 3.06
N ARG A 147 -0.01 0.11 2.72
CA ARG A 147 -0.92 -0.86 2.13
C ARG A 147 -1.79 -0.21 1.07
N GLU A 148 -2.48 -1.03 0.28
CA GLU A 148 -3.49 -0.59 -0.69
C GLU A 148 -4.87 -0.35 -0.04
N PHE A 149 -4.96 -0.32 1.29
CA PHE A 149 -6.17 -0.03 2.04
C PHE A 149 -5.83 0.57 3.41
N PRO A 150 -6.71 1.43 3.98
CA PRO A 150 -6.43 2.08 5.26
C PRO A 150 -6.51 1.10 6.44
N THR A 151 -5.69 1.34 7.45
CA THR A 151 -5.63 0.54 8.68
C THR A 151 -5.86 1.38 9.95
N ASP A 152 -6.33 2.62 9.81
CA ASP A 152 -6.70 3.48 10.92
C ASP A 152 -8.02 3.03 11.60
N LYS A 153 -8.38 3.70 12.70
CA LYS A 153 -9.53 3.31 13.52
C LYS A 153 -10.84 3.43 12.74
N GLU A 154 -10.93 4.45 11.89
CA GLU A 154 -12.06 4.72 11.02
C GLU A 154 -12.23 3.58 10.02
N ALA A 155 -11.15 3.15 9.37
CA ALA A 155 -11.15 2.03 8.44
C ALA A 155 -11.50 0.69 9.10
N ILE A 156 -10.97 0.41 10.30
CA ILE A 156 -11.34 -0.81 11.06
C ILE A 156 -12.83 -0.77 11.41
N THR A 157 -13.38 0.39 11.75
CA THR A 157 -14.80 0.53 12.07
C THR A 157 -15.66 0.28 10.83
N LEU A 158 -15.29 0.87 9.70
CA LEU A 158 -15.97 0.65 8.41
C LEU A 158 -15.91 -0.81 7.97
N PHE A 159 -14.73 -1.43 8.06
CA PHE A 159 -14.54 -2.85 7.78
C PHE A 159 -15.50 -3.70 8.59
N ARG A 160 -15.57 -3.48 9.91
CA ARG A 160 -16.45 -4.26 10.80
C ARG A 160 -17.91 -4.10 10.42
N GLN A 161 -18.35 -2.88 10.12
CA GLN A 161 -19.72 -2.63 9.69
C GLN A 161 -20.02 -3.38 8.38
N GLN A 162 -19.23 -3.14 7.33
CA GLN A 162 -19.45 -3.75 6.02
C GLN A 162 -19.29 -5.27 6.01
N PHE A 163 -18.42 -5.81 6.88
CA PHE A 163 -18.28 -7.24 7.06
C PHE A 163 -19.58 -7.85 7.60
N LEU A 164 -20.15 -7.27 8.66
CA LEU A 164 -21.38 -7.77 9.30
C LEU A 164 -22.64 -7.60 8.45
N GLU A 165 -22.62 -6.72 7.45
CA GLU A 165 -23.70 -6.60 6.46
C GLU A 165 -23.70 -7.75 5.44
N LYS A 166 -22.55 -8.41 5.24
CA LYS A 166 -22.35 -9.44 4.19
C LYS A 166 -22.12 -10.84 4.76
N PHE A 167 -21.57 -10.95 5.95
CA PHE A 167 -21.10 -12.19 6.56
C PHE A 167 -21.48 -12.23 8.04
N ASP A 168 -21.63 -13.44 8.58
CA ASP A 168 -21.83 -13.62 10.02
C ASP A 168 -20.57 -13.33 10.81
N ALA A 169 -20.74 -12.75 12.02
CA ALA A 169 -19.63 -12.51 12.92
C ALA A 169 -19.00 -13.85 13.37
N ASN A 170 -17.78 -14.12 12.94
CA ASN A 170 -16.95 -15.16 13.54
C ASN A 170 -16.03 -14.53 14.59
N ASN A 171 -16.23 -14.88 15.87
CA ASN A 171 -15.41 -14.37 16.98
C ASN A 171 -14.22 -15.29 17.32
N ALA A 172 -13.97 -16.32 16.51
CA ALA A 172 -12.78 -17.14 16.65
C ALA A 172 -11.53 -16.29 16.40
N SER A 173 -10.49 -16.51 17.20
CA SER A 173 -9.26 -15.70 17.21
C SER A 173 -8.54 -15.63 15.87
N GLU A 174 -8.66 -16.69 15.08
CA GLU A 174 -8.07 -16.89 13.76
C GLU A 174 -8.88 -16.25 12.64
N SER A 175 -10.13 -15.86 12.89
CA SER A 175 -10.98 -15.26 11.86
C SER A 175 -10.46 -13.88 11.44
N VAL A 176 -10.62 -13.55 10.15
CA VAL A 176 -10.26 -12.23 9.62
C VAL A 176 -11.01 -11.12 10.36
N PHE A 177 -12.30 -11.34 10.64
CA PHE A 177 -13.12 -10.39 11.40
C PHE A 177 -12.54 -10.07 12.77
N PHE A 178 -12.19 -11.10 13.56
CA PHE A 178 -11.63 -10.89 14.89
C PHE A 178 -10.26 -10.20 14.82
N GLN A 179 -9.37 -10.65 13.94
CA GLN A 179 -8.01 -10.09 13.82
C GLN A 179 -8.04 -8.62 13.38
N VAL A 180 -8.79 -8.29 12.33
CA VAL A 180 -8.93 -6.90 11.85
C VAL A 180 -9.60 -6.03 12.92
N SER A 181 -10.59 -6.56 13.64
CA SER A 181 -11.22 -5.84 14.78
C SER A 181 -10.25 -5.53 15.92
N LYS A 182 -9.15 -6.28 16.05
CA LYS A 182 -8.06 -6.03 17.00
C LYS A 182 -6.95 -5.15 16.43
N GLY A 183 -7.05 -4.71 15.18
CA GLY A 183 -6.03 -3.93 14.48
C GLY A 183 -4.91 -4.79 13.88
N THR A 184 -5.07 -6.11 13.86
CA THR A 184 -4.13 -7.02 13.20
C THR A 184 -4.59 -7.28 11.77
N MET A 185 -3.68 -7.16 10.80
CA MET A 185 -3.95 -7.46 9.40
C MET A 185 -3.44 -8.89 9.10
N PRO A 186 -4.31 -9.91 9.05
CA PRO A 186 -3.89 -11.28 8.77
C PRO A 186 -3.41 -11.44 7.33
N SER A 187 -2.65 -12.50 7.07
CA SER A 187 -2.28 -12.87 5.70
C SER A 187 -3.52 -13.12 4.84
N GLY A 188 -3.50 -12.62 3.60
CA GLY A 188 -4.63 -12.70 2.65
C GLY A 188 -5.74 -11.67 2.88
N VAL A 189 -5.59 -10.75 3.85
CA VAL A 189 -6.58 -9.68 4.12
C VAL A 189 -6.85 -8.77 2.90
N GLU A 190 -5.90 -8.71 1.97
CA GLU A 190 -6.00 -7.96 0.71
C GLU A 190 -7.24 -8.35 -0.11
N TYR A 191 -7.69 -9.60 -0.03
CA TYR A 191 -8.92 -10.07 -0.70
C TYR A 191 -10.21 -9.51 -0.07
N TYR A 192 -10.11 -8.84 1.08
CA TYR A 192 -11.20 -8.09 1.71
C TYR A 192 -11.10 -6.58 1.47
N LEU A 193 -10.21 -6.11 0.58
CA LEU A 193 -10.02 -4.69 0.24
C LEU A 193 -11.33 -3.90 0.11
N PRO A 194 -12.39 -4.41 -0.59
CA PRO A 194 -13.64 -3.67 -0.72
C PRO A 194 -14.34 -3.33 0.60
N LEU A 195 -14.07 -4.04 1.69
CA LEU A 195 -14.68 -3.75 3.00
C LEU A 195 -14.03 -2.57 3.72
N PHE A 196 -12.82 -2.16 3.32
CA PHE A 196 -12.12 -1.00 3.89
C PHE A 196 -12.53 0.33 3.23
N PHE A 197 -13.41 0.31 2.24
CA PHE A 197 -13.83 1.49 1.50
C PHE A 197 -15.35 1.48 1.26
N GLU A 198 -15.98 2.65 1.24
CA GLU A 198 -17.39 2.77 0.84
C GLU A 198 -17.59 2.48 -0.66
N LYS A 199 -16.57 2.78 -1.47
CA LYS A 199 -16.51 2.52 -2.90
C LYS A 199 -15.09 2.16 -3.28
N THR A 200 -14.92 1.25 -4.24
CA THR A 200 -13.62 0.93 -4.85
C THR A 200 -13.50 1.55 -6.23
N ALA A 201 -12.27 1.63 -6.73
CA ALA A 201 -11.98 2.05 -8.09
C ALA A 201 -11.60 0.87 -8.99
N THR A 202 -11.47 1.15 -10.27
CA THR A 202 -10.78 0.34 -11.28
C THR A 202 -9.53 1.08 -11.71
N LEU A 203 -8.64 0.39 -12.43
CA LEU A 203 -7.48 1.08 -13.00
C LEU A 203 -7.87 2.23 -13.94
N PHE A 204 -8.99 2.09 -14.66
CA PHE A 204 -9.48 3.14 -15.56
C PHE A 204 -9.80 4.45 -14.86
N ASP A 205 -10.17 4.42 -13.57
CA ASP A 205 -10.42 5.63 -12.78
C ASP A 205 -9.12 6.40 -12.47
N TYR A 206 -7.96 5.73 -12.50
CA TYR A 206 -6.64 6.35 -12.33
C TYR A 206 -6.08 6.96 -13.61
N LEU A 207 -6.58 6.54 -14.79
CA LEU A 207 -6.02 6.96 -16.06
C LEU A 207 -6.44 8.38 -16.42
N HIS A 208 -5.50 9.17 -16.95
CA HIS A 208 -5.82 10.47 -17.50
C HIS A 208 -6.82 10.34 -18.68
N PRO A 209 -7.79 11.26 -18.85
CA PRO A 209 -8.82 11.15 -19.90
C PRO A 209 -8.31 11.07 -21.35
N LYS A 210 -7.05 11.45 -21.59
CA LYS A 210 -6.38 11.38 -22.90
C LYS A 210 -5.52 10.13 -23.09
N SER A 211 -5.58 9.17 -22.16
CA SER A 211 -4.79 7.94 -22.25
C SER A 211 -5.21 7.12 -23.48
N LEU A 212 -4.23 6.65 -24.24
CA LEU A 212 -4.46 5.73 -25.35
C LEU A 212 -4.35 4.29 -24.84
N LEU A 213 -5.39 3.49 -25.07
CA LEU A 213 -5.38 2.06 -24.76
C LEU A 213 -4.93 1.27 -25.99
N LEU A 214 -3.92 0.42 -25.79
CA LEU A 214 -3.41 -0.51 -26.80
C LEU A 214 -3.58 -1.93 -26.27
N LEU A 215 -4.23 -2.78 -27.06
CA LEU A 215 -4.44 -4.18 -26.72
C LEU A 215 -3.42 -5.06 -27.44
N HIS A 216 -2.93 -6.09 -26.76
CA HIS A 216 -2.01 -7.07 -27.32
C HIS A 216 -2.51 -8.48 -27.01
N GLY A 217 -2.64 -9.31 -28.06
CA GLY A 217 -3.21 -10.66 -27.95
C GLY A 217 -4.74 -10.67 -27.86
N ASP A 218 -5.29 -11.82 -27.48
CA ASP A 218 -6.73 -12.00 -27.27
C ASP A 218 -7.11 -11.66 -25.82
N VAL A 219 -7.37 -10.38 -25.59
CA VAL A 219 -7.70 -9.87 -24.25
C VAL A 219 -9.06 -10.36 -23.79
N GLN A 220 -10.00 -10.59 -24.71
CA GLN A 220 -11.35 -11.05 -24.35
C GLN A 220 -11.31 -12.48 -23.83
N ASP A 221 -10.74 -13.40 -24.59
CA ASP A 221 -10.63 -14.81 -24.20
C ASP A 221 -9.82 -14.94 -22.89
N ALA A 222 -8.74 -14.16 -22.73
CA ALA A 222 -7.95 -14.17 -21.50
C ALA A 222 -8.73 -13.61 -20.28
N SER A 223 -9.59 -12.61 -20.49
CA SER A 223 -10.48 -12.08 -19.44
C SER A 223 -11.53 -13.10 -19.01
N GLU A 224 -12.16 -13.78 -19.98
CA GLU A 224 -13.18 -14.80 -19.74
C GLU A 224 -12.57 -16.02 -19.02
N PHE A 225 -11.37 -16.44 -19.44
CA PHE A 225 -10.61 -17.50 -18.77
C PHE A 225 -10.29 -17.15 -17.31
N PHE A 226 -9.75 -15.94 -17.05
CA PHE A 226 -9.44 -15.51 -15.70
C PHE A 226 -10.71 -15.38 -14.83
N TRP A 227 -11.80 -14.86 -15.40
CA TRP A 227 -13.07 -14.78 -14.69
C TRP A 227 -13.59 -16.16 -14.27
N ALA A 228 -13.46 -17.16 -15.14
CA ALA A 228 -13.84 -18.53 -14.82
C ALA A 228 -13.01 -19.11 -13.66
N ASP A 229 -11.68 -18.89 -13.64
CA ASP A 229 -10.80 -19.32 -12.53
C ASP A 229 -11.19 -18.63 -11.20
N VAL A 230 -11.48 -17.33 -11.23
CA VAL A 230 -11.96 -16.61 -10.03
C VAL A 230 -13.28 -17.21 -9.52
N GLN A 231 -14.23 -17.48 -10.40
CA GLN A 231 -15.53 -18.08 -10.01
C GLN A 231 -15.35 -19.51 -9.46
N GLU A 232 -14.50 -20.32 -10.08
CA GLU A 232 -14.22 -21.68 -9.59
C GLU A 232 -13.63 -21.65 -8.19
N ARG A 233 -12.64 -20.78 -7.95
CA ARG A 233 -12.04 -20.60 -6.62
C ARG A 233 -13.05 -20.10 -5.59
N TYR A 234 -13.89 -19.13 -5.97
CA TYR A 234 -14.94 -18.63 -5.07
C TYR A 234 -15.85 -19.77 -4.58
N GLU A 235 -16.29 -20.66 -5.46
CA GLU A 235 -17.14 -21.79 -5.09
C GLU A 235 -16.40 -22.85 -4.24
N GLN A 236 -15.07 -22.97 -4.34
CA GLN A 236 -14.29 -23.86 -3.47
C GLN A 236 -14.22 -23.38 -2.01
N TYR A 237 -14.35 -22.07 -1.77
CA TYR A 237 -14.28 -21.45 -0.44
C TYR A 237 -15.66 -21.12 0.16
N ARG A 238 -16.75 -21.43 -0.54
CA ARG A 238 -18.13 -21.13 -0.14
C ARG A 238 -18.75 -22.20 0.76
#